data_AF-A0A919MX95-F1
#
_entry.id   AF-A0A919MX95-F1
#
_cell.length_a   1.000
_cell.length_b   1.000
_cell.length_c   1.000
_cell.angle_alpha   90.00
_cell.angle_beta   90.00
_cell.angle_gamma   90.00
#
_symmetry.space_group_name_H-M   'P 1'
#
loop_
_entity.id
_entity.type
_entity.pdbx_description
1 polymer ?
#
loop_
_entity_poly.entity_id
_entity_poly.type
_entity_poly.pdbx_seq_one_letter_code
_entity_poly.pdbx_strand_id
1 'polypeptide(L)'
;MARLAATGKVTFLRAHDVGTAFGPDNDQIDVEVVARVSSEPDTAMGFQLRNDGNRAARQGMLDLLRDAFNHNWTVTIDYDIDAGKKNGVAMRVALRK
;
A
#
# COMPACT_ATOMS: atom_id res chain seq x y z
N MET A 1 0.77 16.18 -5.44
CA MET A 1 0.78 15.45 -4.16
C MET A 1 -0.43 15.85 -3.31
N ALA A 2 -1.43 14.98 -3.25
CA ALA A 2 -2.51 15.02 -2.27
C ALA A 2 -2.33 13.88 -1.27
N ARG A 3 -2.64 14.13 0.01
CA ARG A 3 -2.65 13.11 1.05
C ARG A 3 -4.07 12.64 1.29
N LEU A 4 -4.31 11.35 1.09
CA LEU A 4 -5.62 10.72 1.16
C LEU A 4 -5.61 9.53 2.11
N ALA A 5 -6.80 9.06 2.46
CA ALA A 5 -7.00 7.85 3.26
C ALA A 5 -8.11 7.00 2.62
N ALA A 6 -7.84 5.71 2.43
CA ALA A 6 -8.81 4.74 1.91
C ALA A 6 -9.10 3.67 2.97
N THR A 7 -10.37 3.32 3.16
CA THR A 7 -10.78 2.31 4.15
C THR A 7 -11.61 1.20 3.52
N GLY A 8 -11.17 -0.04 3.66
CA GLY A 8 -11.86 -1.19 3.08
C GLY A 8 -11.19 -2.52 3.38
N LYS A 9 -11.69 -3.58 2.74
CA LYS A 9 -11.06 -4.90 2.78
C LYS A 9 -9.89 -4.92 1.79
N VAL A 10 -8.79 -5.58 2.14
CA VAL A 10 -7.66 -5.77 1.23
C VAL A 10 -8.10 -6.75 0.13
N THR A 11 -8.20 -6.27 -1.12
CA THR A 11 -8.63 -7.08 -2.28
C THR A 11 -7.45 -7.55 -3.13
N PHE A 12 -6.29 -6.92 -2.96
CA PHE A 12 -5.05 -7.26 -3.62
C PHE A 12 -3.90 -6.98 -2.66
N LEU A 13 -2.97 -7.92 -2.54
CA LEU A 13 -1.72 -7.76 -1.79
C LEU A 13 -0.59 -8.44 -2.57
N ARG A 14 0.45 -7.70 -2.91
CA ARG A 14 1.63 -8.18 -3.62
C ARG A 14 2.89 -7.71 -2.91
N ALA A 15 3.84 -8.63 -2.71
CA ALA A 15 5.22 -8.32 -2.38
C ALA A 15 6.12 -8.72 -3.55
N HIS A 16 7.17 -7.95 -3.84
CA HIS A 16 8.09 -8.22 -4.94
C HIS A 16 9.50 -7.69 -4.68
N ASP A 17 10.44 -8.05 -5.56
CA ASP A 17 11.86 -7.73 -5.41
C ASP A 17 12.14 -6.22 -5.58
N VAL A 18 13.18 -5.74 -4.88
CA VAL A 18 13.61 -4.33 -4.93
C VAL A 18 13.94 -3.92 -6.37
N GLY A 19 13.43 -2.78 -6.81
CA GLY A 19 13.76 -2.17 -8.09
C GLY A 19 12.94 -2.65 -9.28
N THR A 20 11.97 -3.57 -9.12
CA THR A 20 11.08 -3.94 -10.23
C THR A 20 9.90 -2.98 -10.41
N ALA A 21 9.59 -2.18 -9.38
CA ALA A 21 8.51 -1.21 -9.33
C ALA A 21 7.11 -1.77 -9.68
N PHE A 22 6.09 -0.91 -9.67
CA PHE A 22 4.71 -1.29 -9.97
C PHE A 22 3.96 -0.20 -10.74
N GLY A 23 3.26 -0.59 -11.80
CA GLY A 23 2.45 0.31 -12.63
C GLY A 23 3.04 0.56 -14.03
N PRO A 24 2.29 1.21 -14.93
CA PRO A 24 2.79 1.65 -16.24
C PRO A 24 3.77 2.82 -16.10
N ASP A 25 4.60 3.06 -17.11
CA ASP A 25 5.69 4.06 -17.06
C ASP A 25 5.25 5.47 -16.63
N ASN A 26 4.02 5.88 -16.96
CA ASN A 26 3.50 7.19 -16.59
C ASN A 26 2.83 7.23 -15.20
N ASP A 27 2.70 6.11 -14.49
CA ASP A 27 2.03 6.00 -13.20
C ASP A 27 2.71 4.91 -12.35
N GLN A 28 4.05 4.86 -12.40
CA GLN A 28 4.82 3.84 -11.72
C GLN A 28 5.22 4.30 -10.31
N ILE A 29 5.20 3.36 -9.35
CA ILE A 29 5.73 3.56 -7.99
C ILE A 29 6.87 2.58 -7.71
N ASP A 30 7.96 3.07 -7.10
CA ASP A 30 9.12 2.30 -6.68
C ASP A 30 8.96 1.83 -5.22
N VAL A 31 8.39 0.64 -5.07
CA VAL A 31 7.93 0.04 -3.82
C VAL A 31 8.17 -1.46 -3.87
N GLU A 32 8.06 -2.15 -2.74
CA GLU A 32 8.17 -3.62 -2.68
C GLU A 32 6.88 -4.28 -2.21
N VAL A 33 5.99 -3.54 -1.54
CA VAL A 33 4.65 -3.98 -1.16
C VAL A 33 3.63 -3.12 -1.89
N VAL A 34 2.59 -3.74 -2.44
CA VAL A 34 1.46 -3.08 -3.10
C VAL A 34 0.17 -3.68 -2.58
N ALA A 35 -0.77 -2.82 -2.19
CA ALA A 35 -2.10 -3.21 -1.76
C ALA A 35 -3.20 -2.42 -2.49
N ARG A 36 -4.39 -3.02 -2.60
CA ARG A 36 -5.63 -2.34 -2.97
C ARG A 36 -6.70 -2.64 -1.94
N VAL A 37 -7.59 -1.69 -1.73
CA VAL A 37 -8.72 -1.86 -0.81
C VAL A 37 -10.04 -1.74 -1.56
N SER A 38 -11.08 -2.39 -1.04
CA SER A 38 -12.39 -2.49 -1.68
C SER A 38 -13.08 -1.15 -1.97
N SER A 39 -12.77 -0.09 -1.20
CA SER A 39 -13.33 1.26 -1.44
C SER A 39 -12.68 1.97 -2.62
N GLU A 40 -11.47 1.56 -3.01
CA GLU A 40 -10.64 2.19 -4.03
C GLU A 40 -10.01 1.10 -4.94
N PRO A 41 -10.84 0.36 -5.70
CA PRO A 41 -10.42 -0.87 -6.39
C PRO A 41 -9.40 -0.63 -7.52
N ASP A 42 -9.36 0.58 -8.05
CA ASP A 42 -8.46 0.99 -9.13
C ASP A 42 -7.18 1.67 -8.63
N THR A 43 -7.11 1.99 -7.34
CA THR A 43 -5.99 2.71 -6.74
C THR A 43 -5.06 1.73 -6.05
N ALA A 44 -3.79 1.66 -6.48
CA ALA A 44 -2.79 0.87 -5.79
C ALA A 44 -1.99 1.73 -4.83
N MET A 45 -1.77 1.23 -3.62
CA MET A 45 -1.02 1.91 -2.58
C MET A 45 0.14 1.03 -2.17
N GLY A 46 1.37 1.54 -2.31
CA GLY A 46 2.56 0.75 -2.04
C GLY A 46 3.55 1.44 -1.12
N PHE A 47 4.42 0.65 -0.51
CA PHE A 47 5.51 1.16 0.31
C PHE A 47 6.74 0.28 0.18
N GLN A 48 7.87 0.86 0.55
CA GLN A 48 9.16 0.18 0.47
C GLN A 48 9.38 -0.73 1.69
N LEU A 49 10.12 -1.82 1.53
CA LEU A 49 10.61 -2.73 2.58
C LEU A 49 12.15 -2.72 2.65
N ARG A 50 12.78 -1.61 2.28
CA ARG A 50 14.24 -1.46 2.27
C ARG A 50 14.86 -1.65 3.65
N ASN A 51 16.12 -2.06 3.67
CA ASN A 51 16.91 -2.19 4.88
C ASN A 51 17.40 -0.80 5.35
N ASP A 52 16.47 0.03 5.78
CA ASP A 52 16.70 1.39 6.28
C ASP A 52 16.07 1.59 7.67
N GLY A 53 16.20 2.81 8.23
CA GLY A 53 15.66 3.13 9.55
C GLY A 53 14.14 2.93 9.69
N ASN A 54 13.39 2.82 8.59
CA ASN A 54 11.96 2.57 8.60
C ASN A 54 11.60 1.09 8.49
N ARG A 55 12.57 0.18 8.38
CA ARG A 55 12.34 -1.25 8.13
C ARG A 55 11.36 -1.88 9.11
N ALA A 56 11.50 -1.60 10.41
CA ALA A 56 10.62 -2.18 11.43
C ALA A 56 9.16 -1.71 11.27
N ALA A 57 8.94 -0.41 11.02
CA ALA A 57 7.60 0.13 10.81
C ALA A 57 6.95 -0.41 9.53
N ARG A 58 7.70 -0.47 8.43
CA ARG A 58 7.24 -1.02 7.14
C ARG A 58 6.95 -2.52 7.21
N GLN A 59 7.74 -3.27 7.98
CA GLN A 59 7.44 -4.67 8.26
C GLN A 59 6.10 -4.81 9.01
N GLY A 60 5.88 -4.01 10.06
CA GLY A 60 4.60 -3.98 10.77
C GLY A 60 3.41 -3.61 9.88
N MET A 61 3.59 -2.67 8.95
CA MET A 61 2.56 -2.35 7.94
C MET A 61 2.23 -3.56 7.05
N LEU A 62 3.24 -4.30 6.58
CA LEU A 62 3.02 -5.51 5.79
C LEU A 62 2.30 -6.60 6.62
N ASP A 63 2.69 -6.78 7.87
CA ASP A 63 2.11 -7.79 8.75
C ASP A 63 0.61 -7.49 8.99
N LEU A 64 0.24 -6.23 9.23
CA LEU A 64 -1.17 -5.82 9.33
C LEU A 64 -1.97 -6.08 8.05
N LEU A 65 -1.38 -5.83 6.87
CA LEU A 65 -2.03 -6.10 5.59
C LEU A 65 -2.23 -7.61 5.36
N ARG A 66 -1.24 -8.43 5.74
CA ARG A 66 -1.34 -9.90 5.68
C ARG A 66 -2.44 -10.42 6.60
N ASP A 67 -2.47 -9.94 7.83
CA ASP A 67 -3.51 -10.32 8.79
C ASP A 67 -4.89 -9.92 8.28
N ALA A 68 -5.04 -8.70 7.75
CA ALA A 68 -6.30 -8.25 7.19
C ALA A 68 -6.75 -9.03 5.96
N PHE A 69 -5.81 -9.38 5.07
CA PHE A 69 -6.09 -10.20 3.89
C PHE A 69 -6.55 -11.62 4.29
N ASN A 70 -5.86 -12.24 5.24
CA ASN A 70 -6.14 -13.61 5.69
C ASN A 70 -7.45 -13.72 6.48
N HIS A 71 -7.79 -12.71 7.29
CA HIS A 71 -8.97 -12.74 8.16
C HIS A 71 -10.14 -11.91 7.64
N ASN A 72 -10.03 -11.37 6.43
CA ASN A 72 -11.00 -10.45 5.83
C ASN A 72 -11.33 -9.27 6.77
N TRP A 73 -10.31 -8.68 7.40
CA TRP A 73 -10.48 -7.49 8.26
C TRP A 73 -10.43 -6.21 7.44
N THR A 74 -10.96 -5.14 8.02
CA THR A 74 -10.95 -3.81 7.40
C THR A 74 -9.64 -3.12 7.75
N VAL A 75 -9.04 -2.42 6.79
CA VAL A 75 -7.88 -1.55 7.03
C VAL A 75 -8.16 -0.14 6.56
N THR A 76 -7.49 0.84 7.17
CA THR A 76 -7.31 2.18 6.63
C THR A 76 -5.87 2.33 6.17
N ILE A 77 -5.66 2.80 4.94
CA ILE A 77 -4.33 3.11 4.38
C ILE A 77 -4.26 4.61 4.11
N ASP A 78 -3.29 5.28 4.74
CA ASP A 78 -2.95 6.67 4.41
C ASP A 78 -1.87 6.67 3.32
N TYR A 79 -2.05 7.46 2.27
CA TYR A 79 -1.13 7.50 1.13
C TYR A 79 -1.03 8.89 0.49
N ASP A 80 0.12 9.14 -0.12
CA ASP A 80 0.35 10.31 -0.98
C ASP A 80 0.19 9.89 -2.45
N ILE A 81 -0.56 10.67 -3.23
CA ILE A 81 -0.78 10.43 -4.67
C ILE A 81 -0.73 11.73 -5.46
N ASP A 82 -0.23 11.68 -6.68
CA ASP A 82 -0.25 12.83 -7.58
C ASP A 82 -1.56 12.94 -8.37
N ALA A 83 -1.90 14.17 -8.76
CA ALA A 83 -3.15 14.43 -9.48
C ALA A 83 -3.16 13.65 -10.81
N GLY A 84 -4.26 12.94 -11.07
CA GLY A 84 -4.43 12.12 -12.27
C GLY A 84 -3.70 10.77 -12.24
N LYS A 85 -3.05 10.40 -11.13
CA LYS A 85 -2.43 9.10 -10.92
C LYS A 85 -3.38 8.12 -10.21
N LYS A 86 -3.11 6.83 -10.35
CA LYS A 86 -3.80 5.74 -9.65
C LYS A 86 -2.87 4.96 -8.73
N ASN A 87 -1.56 5.13 -8.82
CA ASN A 87 -0.61 4.49 -7.93
C ASN A 87 -0.02 5.52 -6.96
N GLY A 88 -0.19 5.26 -5.66
CA GLY A 88 0.24 6.13 -4.57
C GLY A 88 1.20 5.44 -3.60
N VAL A 89 1.89 6.25 -2.80
CA VAL A 89 2.83 5.77 -1.78
C VAL A 89 2.16 5.77 -0.41
N ALA A 90 1.96 4.60 0.16
CA ALA A 90 1.44 4.41 1.50
C ALA A 90 2.46 4.79 2.57
N MET A 91 1.98 5.44 3.63
CA MET A 91 2.81 5.83 4.78
C MET A 91 2.37 5.17 6.09
N ARG A 92 1.10 4.77 6.19
CA ARG A 92 0.52 4.13 7.38
C ARG A 92 -0.54 3.12 6.99
N VAL A 93 -0.66 2.07 7.79
CA VAL A 93 -1.73 1.09 7.73
C VAL A 93 -2.30 0.95 9.14
N ALA A 94 -3.61 1.03 9.27
CA ALA A 94 -4.32 0.79 10.53
C ALA A 94 -5.34 -0.32 10.34
N LEU A 95 -5.32 -1.31 11.22
CA LEU A 95 -6.36 -2.33 11.29
C LEU A 95 -7.61 -1.77 11.97
N ARG A 96 -8.79 -2.10 11.43
CA ARG A 96 -10.11 -1.73 11.97
C ARG A 96 -10.89 -3.01 12.26
N LYS A 97 -11.37 -3.13 13.49
CA LYS A 97 -12.23 -4.22 13.96
C LYS A 97 -13.69 -3.79 13.95
#